data_AF-A0A218P0Y8-F1
#
_entry.id   AF-A0A218P0Y8-F1
#
_cell.length_a   1.000
_cell.length_b   1.000
_cell.length_c   1.000
_cell.angle_alpha   90.00
_cell.angle_beta   90.00
_cell.angle_gamma   90.00
#
_symmetry.space_group_name_H-M   'P 1'
#
loop_
_entity.id
_entity.type
_entity.pdbx_description
1 polymer ?
#
loop_
_entity_poly.entity_id
_entity_poly.type
_entity_poly.pdbx_seq_one_letter_code
_entity_poly.pdbx_strand_id
1 'polypeptide(L)'
;MMGPYWIGNIFIVLIELALALMLLRNYHPLRRTGIGKRLFGVALVFVFQSILAIVFYVHWAEMGFGKSVAGPLLVLSLSGLVGVGLLYSISRM
;
A
#
# COMPACT_ATOMS: atom_id res chain seq x y z
N MET A 1 -2.36 -12.19 -20.57
CA MET A 1 -3.58 -12.71 -19.89
C MET A 1 -3.43 -12.50 -18.39
N MET A 2 -4.39 -11.83 -17.74
CA MET A 2 -4.38 -11.65 -16.27
C MET A 2 -4.57 -12.99 -15.57
N GLY A 3 -3.47 -13.63 -15.16
CA GLY A 3 -3.52 -14.84 -14.35
C GLY A 3 -4.00 -14.57 -12.92
N PRO A 4 -4.44 -15.60 -12.17
CA PRO A 4 -5.02 -15.47 -10.83
C PRO A 4 -4.08 -14.79 -9.81
N TYR A 5 -2.76 -14.88 -10.01
CA TYR A 5 -1.76 -14.19 -9.18
C TYR A 5 -1.86 -12.66 -9.24
N TRP A 6 -2.23 -12.11 -10.39
CA TRP A 6 -2.39 -10.65 -10.57
C TRP A 6 -3.61 -10.13 -9.80
N ILE A 7 -4.69 -10.90 -9.81
CA ILE A 7 -5.92 -10.58 -9.07
C ILE A 7 -5.64 -10.55 -7.57
N GLY A 8 -4.91 -11.56 -7.05
CA GLY A 8 -4.50 -11.60 -5.65
C GLY A 8 -3.64 -10.41 -5.24
N ASN A 9 -2.64 -10.06 -6.07
CA ASN A 9 -1.78 -8.90 -5.84
C ASN A 9 -2.57 -7.58 -5.80
N ILE A 10 -3.48 -7.37 -6.75
CA ILE A 10 -4.34 -6.18 -6.77
C ILE A 10 -5.21 -6.12 -5.50
N PHE A 11 -5.80 -7.25 -5.10
CA PHE A 11 -6.63 -7.30 -3.91
C PHE A 11 -5.86 -6.95 -2.63
N ILE A 12 -4.65 -7.49 -2.48
CA ILE A 12 -3.75 -7.19 -1.35
C ILE A 12 -3.43 -5.68 -1.32
N VAL A 13 -3.07 -5.09 -2.47
CA VAL A 13 -2.76 -3.66 -2.55
C VAL A 13 -3.98 -2.78 -2.29
N LEU A 14 -5.18 -3.20 -2.70
CA LEU A 14 -6.42 -2.49 -2.37
C LEU A 14 -6.68 -2.47 -0.86
N ILE A 15 -6.41 -3.57 -0.16
CA ILE A 15 -6.50 -3.61 1.31
C ILE A 15 -5.47 -2.67 1.93
N GLU A 16 -4.21 -2.71 1.46
CA GLU A 16 -3.14 -1.80 1.91
C GLU A 16 -3.55 -0.34 1.73
N LEU A 17 -4.07 0.02 0.56
CA LEU A 17 -4.55 1.35 0.23
C LEU A 17 -5.67 1.80 1.18
N ALA A 18 -6.66 0.94 1.42
CA ALA A 18 -7.77 1.24 2.32
C ALA A 18 -7.26 1.52 3.75
N LEU A 19 -6.35 0.70 4.26
CA LEU A 19 -5.75 0.90 5.58
C LEU A 19 -4.90 2.18 5.65
N ALA A 20 -4.11 2.47 4.61
CA ALA A 20 -3.31 3.69 4.53
C ALA A 20 -4.18 4.96 4.49
N LEU A 21 -5.33 4.92 3.81
CA LEU A 21 -6.33 5.99 3.81
C LEU A 21 -6.97 6.18 5.21
N MET A 22 -7.27 5.09 5.91
CA MET A 22 -7.75 5.16 7.30
C MET A 22 -6.70 5.79 8.22
N LEU A 23 -5.42 5.44 8.04
CA LEU A 23 -4.31 6.05 8.77
C LEU A 23 -4.17 7.54 8.51
N LEU A 24 -4.28 7.98 7.24
CA LEU A 24 -4.28 9.41 6.91
C LEU A 24 -5.39 10.15 7.67
N ARG A 25 -6.61 9.57 7.70
CA ARG A 25 -7.72 10.13 8.47
C ARG A 25 -7.41 10.21 9.96
N ASN A 26 -6.79 9.18 10.54
CA ASN A 26 -6.44 9.12 11.96
C ASN A 26 -5.32 10.10 12.34
N TYR A 27 -4.32 10.29 11.47
CA TYR A 27 -3.21 11.20 11.73
C TYR A 27 -3.48 12.65 11.32
N HIS A 28 -4.52 12.91 10.52
CA HIS A 28 -4.88 14.26 10.09
C HIS A 28 -5.07 15.26 11.25
N PRO A 29 -5.75 14.93 12.37
CA PRO A 29 -5.85 15.82 13.53
C PRO A 29 -4.50 16.08 14.20
N LEU A 30 -3.62 15.06 14.20
CA LEU A 30 -2.31 15.08 14.85
C LEU A 30 -1.22 15.79 14.02
N ARG A 31 -1.53 16.16 12.76
CA ARG A 31 -0.59 16.83 11.83
C ARG A 31 -0.01 18.16 12.32
N ARG A 32 -0.53 18.72 13.42
CA ARG A 32 0.02 19.95 14.01
C ARG A 32 1.22 19.67 14.91
N THR A 33 1.35 18.44 15.41
CA THR A 33 2.48 18.00 16.23
C THR A 33 3.66 17.56 15.35
N GLY A 34 4.89 17.71 15.84
CA GLY A 34 6.10 17.30 15.09
C GLY A 34 6.09 15.82 14.72
N ILE A 35 5.65 14.95 15.65
CA ILE A 35 5.55 13.50 15.42
C ILE A 35 4.38 13.18 14.49
N GLY A 36 3.21 13.78 14.70
CA GLY A 36 2.04 13.55 13.86
C GLY A 36 2.23 13.98 12.40
N LYS A 37 3.02 15.03 12.12
CA LYS A 37 3.43 15.37 10.74
C LYS A 37 4.21 14.24 10.07
N ARG A 38 5.15 13.63 10.79
CA ARG A 38 5.96 12.52 10.27
C ARG A 38 5.09 11.29 10.01
N LEU A 39 4.24 10.92 10.97
CA LEU A 39 3.33 9.78 10.83
C LEU A 39 2.32 9.97 9.69
N PHE A 40 1.75 11.18 9.55
CA PHE A 40 0.89 11.54 8.43
C PHE A 40 1.64 11.46 7.09
N GLY A 41 2.88 11.96 7.04
CA GLY A 41 3.74 11.87 5.85
C GLY A 41 4.02 10.42 5.44
N VAL A 42 4.35 9.55 6.41
CA VAL A 42 4.58 8.12 6.13
C VAL A 42 3.30 7.44 5.64
N ALA A 43 2.14 7.72 6.25
CA ALA A 43 0.85 7.21 5.76
C ALA A 43 0.54 7.67 4.33
N LEU A 44 0.90 8.92 3.98
CA LEU A 44 0.76 9.45 2.63
C LEU A 44 1.65 8.69 1.63
N VAL A 45 2.89 8.36 2.00
CA VAL A 45 3.80 7.55 1.17
C VAL A 45 3.20 6.18 0.87
N PHE A 46 2.62 5.50 1.87
CA PHE A 46 1.96 4.20 1.64
C PHE A 46 0.75 4.30 0.70
N VAL A 47 -0.03 5.38 0.76
CA VAL A 47 -1.12 5.63 -0.21
C VAL A 47 -0.57 5.78 -1.62
N PHE A 48 0.45 6.63 -1.82
CA PHE A 48 1.05 6.82 -3.14
C PHE A 48 1.67 5.54 -3.68
N GLN A 49 2.40 4.80 -2.83
CA GLN A 49 2.98 3.51 -3.18
C GLN A 49 1.89 2.53 -3.64
N SER A 50 0.78 2.44 -2.91
CA SER A 50 -0.32 1.52 -3.25
C SER A 50 -0.99 1.89 -4.59
N ILE A 51 -1.22 3.18 -4.84
CA ILE A 51 -1.78 3.66 -6.11
C ILE A 51 -0.83 3.33 -7.27
N LEU A 52 0.47 3.62 -7.11
CA LEU A 52 1.47 3.31 -8.13
C LEU A 52 1.56 1.81 -8.38
N ALA A 53 1.52 0.97 -7.33
CA ALA A 53 1.54 -0.47 -7.46
C ALA A 53 0.36 -0.99 -8.29
N ILE A 54 -0.86 -0.47 -8.07
CA ILE A 54 -2.04 -0.84 -8.89
C ILE A 54 -1.80 -0.46 -10.36
N VAL A 55 -1.34 0.77 -10.64
CA VAL A 55 -1.08 1.24 -12.01
C VAL A 55 -0.04 0.35 -12.71
N PHE A 56 1.08 0.07 -12.05
CA PHE A 56 2.13 -0.79 -12.60
C PHE A 56 1.65 -2.24 -12.77
N TYR A 57 0.83 -2.77 -11.86
CA TYR A 57 0.27 -4.12 -12.00
C TYR A 57 -0.60 -4.24 -13.23
N VAL A 58 -1.51 -3.28 -13.45
CA VAL A 58 -2.37 -3.29 -14.63
C VAL A 58 -1.51 -3.18 -15.90
N HIS A 59 -0.59 -2.21 -15.94
CA HIS A 59 0.26 -1.97 -17.10
C HIS A 59 1.15 -3.17 -17.46
N TRP A 60 1.79 -3.80 -16.46
CA TRP A 60 2.65 -4.98 -16.69
C TRP A 60 1.86 -6.23 -17.05
N ALA A 61 0.66 -6.41 -16.48
CA ALA A 61 -0.22 -7.50 -16.84
C ALA A 61 -0.73 -7.40 -18.29
N GLU A 62 -1.00 -6.17 -18.76
CA GLU A 62 -1.38 -5.89 -20.17
C GLU A 62 -0.22 -6.16 -21.13
N MET A 63 1.01 -5.77 -20.77
CA MET A 63 2.21 -6.06 -21.56
C MET A 63 2.63 -7.55 -21.52
N GLY A 64 1.91 -8.40 -20.77
CA GLY A 64 2.20 -9.83 -20.70
C GLY A 64 3.46 -10.18 -19.91
N PHE A 65 4.02 -9.23 -19.16
CA PHE A 65 5.07 -9.54 -18.18
C PHE A 65 4.47 -10.52 -17.17
N GLY A 66 5.03 -11.73 -17.13
CA GLY A 66 4.42 -12.87 -16.45
C GLY A 66 4.66 -12.93 -14.94
N LYS A 67 4.74 -14.17 -14.42
CA LYS A 67 5.03 -14.52 -13.02
C LYS A 67 6.36 -13.95 -12.49
N SER A 68 7.29 -13.62 -13.39
CA SER A 68 8.63 -13.14 -13.06
C SER A 68 8.62 -11.84 -12.27
N VAL A 69 7.65 -10.95 -12.52
CA VAL A 69 7.51 -9.69 -11.76
C VAL A 69 6.44 -9.82 -10.68
N ALA A 70 5.41 -10.65 -10.90
CA ALA A 70 4.30 -10.81 -9.95
C ALA A 70 4.74 -11.30 -8.55
N GLY A 71 5.75 -12.19 -8.47
CA GLY A 71 6.28 -12.69 -7.19
C GLY A 71 6.98 -11.62 -6.35
N PRO A 72 8.05 -10.97 -6.86
CA PRO A 72 8.72 -9.86 -6.17
C PRO A 72 7.76 -8.73 -5.76
N LEU A 73 6.76 -8.46 -6.60
CA LEU A 73 5.75 -7.46 -6.33
C LEU A 73 4.81 -7.86 -5.18
N LEU A 74 4.42 -9.13 -5.10
CA LEU A 74 3.66 -9.66 -3.97
C LEU A 74 4.43 -9.47 -2.65
N VAL A 75 5.74 -9.71 -2.64
CA VAL A 75 6.59 -9.50 -1.45
C VAL A 75 6.60 -8.03 -1.05
N LEU A 76 6.71 -7.11 -2.02
CA LEU A 76 6.63 -5.67 -1.74
C LEU A 76 5.27 -5.29 -1.11
N SER A 77 4.15 -5.75 -1.67
CA SER A 77 2.82 -5.49 -1.12
C SER A 77 2.63 -6.09 0.29
N LEU A 78 3.14 -7.29 0.55
CA LEU A 78 3.11 -7.88 1.90
C LEU A 78 3.95 -7.06 2.89
N SER A 79 5.14 -6.60 2.48
CA SER A 79 5.97 -5.74 3.32
C SER A 79 5.30 -4.39 3.62
N GLY A 80 4.59 -3.83 2.62
CA GLY A 80 3.80 -2.61 2.76
C GLY A 80 2.66 -2.78 3.75
N LEU A 81 1.91 -3.88 3.66
CA LEU A 81 0.88 -4.26 4.63
C LEU A 81 1.41 -4.37 6.07
N VAL A 82 2.59 -4.96 6.27
CA VAL A 82 3.21 -5.02 7.60
C VAL A 82 3.53 -3.62 8.10
N GLY A 83 4.12 -2.76 7.27
CA GLY A 83 4.43 -1.37 7.62
C GLY A 83 3.19 -0.56 7.98
N VAL A 84 2.13 -0.66 7.17
CA VAL A 84 0.82 -0.05 7.44
C VAL A 84 0.19 -0.62 8.71
N GLY A 85 0.29 -1.93 8.94
CA GLY A 85 -0.21 -2.60 10.14
C GLY A 85 0.47 -2.09 11.43
N LEU A 86 1.79 -1.90 11.40
CA LEU A 86 2.54 -1.31 12.51
C LEU A 86 2.12 0.14 12.77
N LEU A 87 1.99 0.95 11.72
CA LEU A 87 1.48 2.32 11.86
C LEU A 87 0.05 2.34 12.40
N TYR A 88 -0.79 1.39 12.00
CA TYR A 88 -2.15 1.29 12.51
C TYR A 88 -2.19 0.93 13.99
N SER A 89 -1.32 0.02 14.44
CA SER A 89 -1.11 -0.25 15.86
C SER A 89 -0.76 1.00 16.65
N ILE A 90 0.20 1.80 16.15
CA ILE A 90 0.61 3.06 16.80
C ILE A 90 -0.55 4.06 16.85
N SER A 91 -1.38 4.13 15.80
CA SER A 91 -2.51 5.07 15.76
C SER A 91 -3.61 4.78 16.79
N ARG A 92 -3.62 3.58 17.38
CA ARG A 92 -4.60 3.15 18.39
C ARG A 92 -4.08 3.22 19.83
N MET A 93 -2.80 3.54 20.02
CA MET A 93 -2.21 3.82 21.34
C MET A 93 -2.46 5.28 21.72
#